data_AF-A0A7L5YLL0-F1
#
_entry.id   AF-A0A7L5YLL0-F1
#
_cell.length_a   1.000
_cell.length_b   1.000
_cell.length_c   1.000
_cell.angle_alpha   90.00
_cell.angle_beta   90.00
_cell.angle_gamma   90.00
#
_symmetry.space_group_name_H-M   'P 1'
#
loop_
_entity.id
_entity.type
_entity.pdbx_description
1 polymer ?
#
loop_
_entity_poly.entity_id
_entity_poly.type
_entity_poly.pdbx_seq_one_letter_code
_entity_poly.pdbx_strand_id
1 'polypeptide(L)'
;MAVRIDVQEARSNFADLIGRVHDGGQAVIVERSGKPVVAMISADSYQRLIAEREARFQVLDRIRDRLPEYAIEEVEQDVAEALAAVRADVARRP
;
A
#
# COMPACT_ATOMS: atom_id res chain seq x y z
N MET A 1 -9.06 10.48 11.63
CA MET A 1 -9.66 10.75 10.31
C MET A 1 -8.77 11.74 9.57
N ALA A 2 -8.45 11.49 8.30
CA ALA A 2 -7.52 12.33 7.56
C ALA A 2 -8.19 13.62 7.06
N VAL A 3 -7.53 14.76 7.26
CA VAL A 3 -8.01 16.07 6.76
C VAL A 3 -7.60 16.21 5.30
N ARG A 4 -8.48 16.73 4.44
CA ARG A 4 -8.18 16.98 3.02
C ARG A 4 -7.96 18.46 2.78
N ILE A 5 -6.91 18.80 2.03
CA ILE A 5 -6.57 20.17 1.68
C ILE A 5 -6.12 20.25 0.22
N ASP A 6 -6.35 21.37 -0.45
CA ASP A 6 -5.81 21.59 -1.80
C ASP A 6 -4.31 21.87 -1.76
N VAL A 7 -3.60 21.52 -2.84
CA VAL A 7 -2.16 21.74 -3.00
C VAL A 7 -1.73 23.20 -2.80
N GLN A 8 -2.58 24.17 -3.16
CA GLN A 8 -2.29 25.58 -2.96
C GLN A 8 -2.32 25.98 -1.47
N GLU A 9 -3.27 25.44 -0.72
CA GLU A 9 -3.37 25.63 0.73
C GLU A 9 -2.21 24.93 1.45
N ALA A 10 -1.91 23.69 1.05
CA ALA A 10 -0.79 22.92 1.59
C ALA A 10 0.54 23.66 1.48
N ARG A 11 0.79 24.28 0.33
CA ARG A 11 2.01 25.06 0.09
C ARG A 11 2.09 26.30 0.96
N SER A 12 0.96 26.99 1.15
CA SER A 12 0.91 28.24 1.91
C SER A 12 1.08 28.01 3.41
N ASN A 13 0.61 26.87 3.92
CA ASN A 13 0.54 26.56 5.34
C ASN A 13 1.47 25.40 5.76
N PHE A 14 2.55 25.15 5.01
CA PHE A 14 3.35 23.94 5.16
C PHE A 14 3.96 23.77 6.57
N ALA A 15 4.49 24.84 7.16
CA ALA A 15 5.08 24.78 8.51
C ALA A 15 4.05 24.39 9.58
N ASP A 16 2.85 24.98 9.53
CA ASP A 16 1.77 24.66 10.46
C ASP A 16 1.26 23.22 10.27
N LEU A 17 1.21 22.75 9.02
CA LEU A 17 0.84 21.37 8.71
C LEU A 17 1.84 20.37 9.28
N ILE A 18 3.15 20.66 9.25
CA ILE A 18 4.15 19.81 9.90
C ILE A 18 3.86 19.71 11.40
N GLY A 19 3.68 20.86 12.09
CA GLY A 19 3.39 20.87 13.52
C GLY A 19 2.13 20.06 13.85
N ARG A 20 1.04 20.27 13.10
CA ARG A 20 -0.21 19.53 13.29
C ARG A 20 -0.09 18.02 13.07
N VAL A 21 0.64 17.60 12.03
CA VAL A 21 0.84 16.18 11.72
C VAL A 21 1.73 15.51 12.76
N HIS A 22 2.75 16.23 13.24
CA HIS A 22 3.66 15.76 14.28
C HIS A 22 2.95 15.64 15.64
N ASP A 23 2.31 16.71 16.10
CA ASP A 23 1.78 16.81 17.47
C ASP A 23 0.38 16.18 17.60
N GLY A 24 -0.45 16.31 16.57
CA GLY A 24 -1.84 15.85 16.59
C GLY A 24 -2.04 14.41 16.12
N GLY A 25 -1.01 13.78 15.53
CA GLY A 25 -1.09 12.43 14.96
C GLY A 25 -2.12 12.28 13.83
N GLN A 26 -2.64 13.39 13.29
CA GLN A 26 -3.62 13.39 12.21
C GLN A 26 -2.94 13.37 10.85
N ALA A 27 -3.34 12.40 10.02
CA ALA A 27 -2.95 12.36 8.61
C ALA A 27 -3.60 13.51 7.83
N VAL A 28 -2.87 14.08 6.88
CA VAL A 28 -3.39 15.08 5.93
C VAL A 28 -3.25 14.52 4.51
N ILE A 29 -4.31 14.63 3.72
CA ILE A 29 -4.32 14.28 2.31
C ILE A 29 -4.31 15.59 1.51
N VAL A 30 -3.26 15.77 0.72
CA VAL A 30 -3.15 16.87 -0.23
C VAL A 30 -3.77 16.44 -1.54
N GLU A 31 -4.69 17.25 -2.04
CA GLU A 31 -5.39 17.04 -3.30
C GLU A 31 -4.90 18.03 -4.36
N ARG A 32 -4.90 17.60 -5.63
CA ARG A 32 -4.71 18.48 -6.78
C ARG A 32 -5.93 18.32 -7.67
N SER A 33 -6.70 19.40 -7.83
CA SER A 33 -7.95 19.38 -8.61
C SER A 33 -8.93 18.30 -8.11
N GLY A 34 -9.07 18.17 -6.79
CA GLY A 34 -9.96 17.19 -6.12
C GLY A 34 -9.48 15.74 -6.15
N LYS A 35 -8.27 15.45 -6.67
CA LYS A 35 -7.68 14.11 -6.64
C LYS A 35 -6.59 14.04 -5.57
N PRO A 36 -6.60 13.04 -4.68
CA PRO A 36 -5.54 12.87 -3.68
C PRO A 36 -4.21 12.55 -4.38
N VAL A 37 -3.17 13.31 -4.06
CA VAL A 37 -1.83 13.19 -4.67
C VAL A 37 -0.72 12.90 -3.66
N VAL A 38 -0.85 13.39 -2.43
CA VAL A 38 0.15 13.17 -1.36
C VAL A 38 -0.57 12.94 -0.03
N ALA A 39 -0.02 12.04 0.80
CA ALA A 39 -0.40 11.89 2.19
C ALA A 39 0.76 12.34 3.08
N MET A 40 0.48 13.24 4.03
CA MET A 40 1.40 13.63 5.09
C MET A 40 1.00 12.93 6.39
N ILE A 41 1.95 12.26 7.02
CA ILE A 41 1.81 11.56 8.29
C ILE A 41 3.06 11.81 9.15
N SER A 42 2.96 11.55 10.45
CA SER A 42 4.14 11.65 11.33
C SER A 42 5.19 10.61 10.95
N ALA A 43 6.46 10.90 11.26
CA ALA A 43 7.56 9.97 11.00
C ALA A 43 7.36 8.63 11.73
N ASP A 44 6.91 8.66 12.98
CA ASP A 44 6.58 7.45 13.75
C ASP A 44 5.45 6.63 13.09
N SER A 45 4.39 7.29 12.62
CA SER A 45 3.31 6.61 11.89
C SER A 45 3.81 5.96 10.60
N TYR A 46 4.69 6.64 9.86
CA TYR A 46 5.32 6.08 8.67
C TYR A 46 6.19 4.88 9.01
N GLN A 47 7.03 4.97 10.04
CA GLN A 47 7.89 3.87 10.49
C GLN A 47 7.06 2.64 10.88
N ARG A 48 5.96 2.82 11.63
CA ARG A 48 5.05 1.72 11.97
C ARG A 48 4.40 1.10 10.74
N LEU A 49 3.96 1.92 9.77
CA LEU A 49 3.39 1.42 8.53
C LEU A 49 4.38 0.56 7.74
N ILE A 50 5.65 0.98 7.66
CA ILE A 50 6.71 0.20 7.01
C ILE A 50 7.00 -1.09 7.78
N ALA A 51 7.17 -1.01 9.10
CA ALA A 51 7.45 -2.19 9.93
C ALA A 51 6.31 -3.22 9.88
N GLU A 52 5.05 -2.78 9.92
CA GLU A 52 3.90 -3.67 9.74
C GLU A 52 3.88 -4.31 8.36
N ARG A 53 4.19 -3.54 7.31
CA ARG A 53 4.27 -4.06 5.94
C ARG A 53 5.34 -5.15 5.86
N GLU A 54 6.53 -4.89 6.38
CA GLU A 54 7.62 -5.87 6.42
C GLU A 54 7.23 -7.12 7.22
N ALA A 55 6.64 -6.97 8.41
CA ALA A 55 6.18 -8.09 9.22
C ALA A 55 5.13 -8.96 8.51
N ARG A 56 4.25 -8.36 7.71
CA ARG A 56 3.29 -9.12 6.87
C ARG A 56 3.99 -9.98 5.81
N PHE A 57 5.06 -9.47 5.20
CA PHE A 57 5.85 -10.23 4.22
C PHE A 57 6.73 -11.30 4.86
N GLN A 58 7.24 -11.08 6.08
CA GLN A 58 8.03 -12.08 6.81
C GLN A 58 7.28 -13.39 7.05
N VAL A 59 5.95 -13.35 7.15
CA VAL A 59 5.13 -14.56 7.25
C VAL A 59 5.21 -15.37 5.95
N LEU A 60 5.18 -14.71 4.79
CA LEU A 60 5.32 -15.36 3.49
C LEU A 60 6.72 -15.96 3.31
N ASP A 61 7.76 -15.24 3.72
CA ASP A 61 9.12 -15.76 3.71
C ASP A 61 9.26 -17.02 4.57
N ARG A 62 8.71 -17.00 5.79
CA ARG A 62 8.72 -18.17 6.68
C ARG A 62 8.01 -19.39 6.09
N ILE A 63 6.93 -19.16 5.34
CA ILE A 63 6.22 -20.23 4.64
C ILE A 63 7.09 -20.77 3.51
N ARG A 64 7.66 -19.88 2.68
CA ARG A 64 8.55 -20.25 1.57
C ARG A 64 9.74 -21.08 2.06
N ASP A 65 10.38 -20.69 3.16
CA ASP A 65 11.56 -21.38 3.71
C ASP A 65 11.28 -22.83 4.16
N ARG A 66 10.01 -23.19 4.35
CA ARG A 66 9.59 -24.56 4.72
C ARG A 66 9.11 -25.39 3.53
N LEU A 67 8.93 -24.76 2.37
CA LEU A 67 8.49 -25.44 1.17
C LEU A 67 9.69 -25.98 0.39
N PRO A 68 9.52 -27.07 -0.37
CA PRO A 68 10.53 -27.52 -1.32
C PRO A 68 10.84 -26.41 -2.33
N GLU A 69 12.09 -26.35 -2.79
CA GLU A 69 12.42 -25.54 -3.95
C GLU A 69 11.85 -26.22 -5.20
N TYR A 70 10.99 -25.50 -5.93
CA TYR A 70 10.47 -25.90 -7.23
C TYR A 70 11.20 -25.15 -8.33
N ALA A 71 11.30 -25.76 -9.52
CA ALA A 71 11.84 -25.05 -10.68
C ALA A 71 10.91 -23.89 -11.05
N ILE A 72 11.47 -22.75 -11.45
CA ILE A 72 10.69 -21.56 -11.80
C ILE A 72 9.71 -21.88 -12.93
N GLU A 73 10.14 -22.69 -13.89
CA GLU A 73 9.35 -23.09 -15.05
C GLU A 73 8.10 -23.88 -14.65
N GLU A 74 8.20 -24.76 -13.65
CA GLU A 74 7.06 -25.53 -13.13
C GLU A 74 6.06 -24.60 -12.43
N VAL A 75 6.57 -23.67 -11.61
CA VAL A 75 5.72 -22.68 -10.91
C VAL A 75 5.02 -21.75 -11.91
N GLU A 76 5.72 -21.29 -12.94
CA GLU A 76 5.13 -20.45 -13.99
C GLU A 76 4.03 -21.18 -14.75
N GLN A 77 4.21 -22.48 -15.03
CA GLN A 77 3.21 -23.31 -15.67
C GLN A 77 1.95 -23.46 -14.80
N ASP A 78 2.12 -23.77 -13.51
CA ASP A 78 1.01 -23.89 -12.56
C ASP A 78 0.22 -22.57 -12.43
N VAL A 79 0.93 -21.44 -12.35
CA VAL A 79 0.32 -20.10 -12.29
C VAL A 79 -0.44 -19.79 -13.57
N ALA A 80 0.11 -20.12 -14.75
CA ALA A 80 -0.54 -19.90 -16.02
C ALA A 80 -1.83 -20.71 -16.15
N GLU A 81 -1.82 -21.98 -15.73
CA GLU A 81 -3.00 -22.84 -15.71
C GLU A 81 -4.09 -22.29 -14.78
N ALA A 82 -3.72 -21.91 -13.55
CA ALA A 82 -4.65 -21.33 -12.58
C ALA A 82 -5.29 -20.02 -13.09
N LEU A 83 -4.51 -19.13 -13.69
CA LEU A 83 -5.02 -17.89 -14.27
C LEU A 83 -5.95 -18.15 -15.46
N ALA A 84 -5.62 -19.13 -16.31
CA ALA A 84 -6.48 -19.53 -17.43
C ALA A 84 -7.84 -20.05 -16.94
N ALA A 85 -7.84 -20.88 -15.89
CA ALA A 85 -9.05 -21.39 -15.26
C ALA A 85 -9.95 -20.26 -14.72
N VAL A 86 -9.37 -19.29 -13.99
CA VAL A 86 -10.12 -18.13 -13.46
C VAL A 86 -10.70 -17.29 -14.59
N ARG A 87 -9.91 -17.01 -15.64
CA ARG A 87 -10.39 -16.24 -16.80
C ARG A 87 -11.55 -16.95 -17.52
N ALA A 88 -11.47 -18.27 -17.66
CA ALA A 88 -12.53 -19.06 -18.28
C ALA A 88 -13.80 -19.17 -17.41
N ASP A 89 -13.69 -19.07 -16.08
CA ASP A 89 -14.85 -18.97 -15.17
C ASP A 89 -15.51 -17.59 -15.28
N VAL A 90 -14.71 -16.51 -15.24
CA VAL A 90 -15.20 -15.14 -15.40
C VAL A 90 -15.91 -14.97 -16.75
N ALA A 91 -15.36 -15.51 -17.84
CA ALA A 91 -15.97 -15.45 -19.17
C ALA A 91 -17.28 -16.26 -19.29
N ARG A 92 -17.52 -17.22 -18.39
CA ARG A 92 -18.74 -18.04 -18.34
C ARG A 92 -19.83 -17.45 -17.44
N ARG A 93 -19.50 -16.49 -16.58
CA ARG A 93 -20.50 -15.79 -15.75
C ARG A 93 -21.17 -14.70 -16.60
N PRO A 94 -22.50 -14.73 -16.77
CA PRO A 94 -23.24 -13.74 -17.54
C PRO A 94 -23.27 -12.36 -16.86
#